data_AF-A0A6M2AVS7-F1
#
_entry.id   AF-A0A6M2AVS7-F1
#
_cell.length_a   1.000
_cell.length_b   1.000
_cell.length_c   1.000
_cell.angle_alpha   90.00
_cell.angle_beta   90.00
_cell.angle_gamma   90.00
#
_symmetry.space_group_name_H-M   'P 1'
#
loop_
_entity.id
_entity.type
_entity.pdbx_description
1 polymer ?
#
loop_
_entity_poly.entity_id
_entity_poly.type
_entity_poly.pdbx_seq_one_letter_code
_entity_poly.pdbx_strand_id
1 'polypeptide(L)'
;MNLKKHIGIALAYFLLVALMGVLLRLFFVTPVQLNFKYILHAHSHTALLGWIYLGLTTLIYKIFLSEAEKSKLYKRIFIFTNICILGMLVTFPFQGYALYSIIFSTLFLFASYWFTWFAIKNIPEHFKHRFSWKLVKASLWYLVFSSIGPWAIGGVMATLGTESIWYKTSIYFYLHFQYNGWFILALLGILFYILEEKSVVFKAEQLKSVFFLLNFAVIFTLFLSVLWFGPPKIIYVLGLIGAVAQILAFYELYILIKKQCSFLIKSISPQGLLLFKIAGVLLVVKVFMQFFSAFPYMADLAYRLKDFVIGYLHLVFLGIVIPLMLAFLNYFRLLKIPKSFLWFFLVAFITTEALIFYKAFAFWLGLPFFQNYYILLAILSCLFPIAVGILFFNQIKSFYLST
;
A
#
# COMPACT_ATOMS: atom_id res chain seq x y z
N MET A 1 -17.08 -16.26 -12.69
CA MET A 1 -15.70 -15.71 -12.75
C MET A 1 -14.94 -16.15 -11.51
N ASN A 2 -13.71 -16.66 -11.64
CA ASN A 2 -12.96 -17.18 -10.49
C ASN A 2 -12.02 -16.10 -9.91
N LEU A 3 -12.47 -15.42 -8.85
CA LEU A 3 -11.68 -14.37 -8.19
C LEU A 3 -10.42 -14.91 -7.50
N LYS A 4 -10.38 -16.19 -7.13
CA LYS A 4 -9.16 -16.77 -6.60
C LYS A 4 -8.03 -16.76 -7.64
N LYS A 5 -8.35 -16.97 -8.93
CA LYS A 5 -7.37 -16.82 -10.04
C LYS A 5 -6.85 -15.39 -10.16
N HIS A 6 -7.69 -14.38 -9.93
CA HIS A 6 -7.26 -12.98 -9.93
C HIS A 6 -6.22 -12.73 -8.83
N ILE A 7 -6.44 -13.30 -7.64
CA ILE A 7 -5.46 -13.28 -6.55
C ILE A 7 -4.20 -14.09 -6.87
N GLY A 8 -4.33 -15.20 -7.60
CA GLY A 8 -3.17 -15.96 -8.10
C GLY A 8 -2.26 -15.12 -9.00
N ILE A 9 -2.85 -14.33 -9.91
CA ILE A 9 -2.11 -13.38 -10.77
C ILE A 9 -1.45 -12.29 -9.92
N ALA A 10 -2.19 -11.71 -8.96
CA ALA A 10 -1.64 -10.72 -8.04
C ALA A 10 -0.44 -11.28 -7.24
N LEU A 11 -0.52 -12.52 -6.76
CA LEU A 11 0.58 -13.20 -6.07
C LEU A 11 1.78 -13.46 -6.97
N ALA A 12 1.58 -13.71 -8.26
CA ALA A 12 2.68 -13.81 -9.23
C ALA A 12 3.45 -12.48 -9.31
N TYR A 13 2.75 -11.35 -9.39
CA TYR A 13 3.39 -10.04 -9.31
C TYR A 13 4.09 -9.83 -7.98
N PHE A 14 3.49 -10.24 -6.86
CA PHE A 14 4.13 -10.09 -5.55
C PHE A 14 5.44 -10.91 -5.46
N LEU A 15 5.48 -12.09 -6.06
CA LEU A 15 6.70 -12.91 -6.14
C LEU A 15 7.78 -12.19 -6.97
N LEU A 16 7.41 -11.64 -8.14
CA LEU A 16 8.32 -10.86 -8.97
C LEU A 16 8.83 -9.61 -8.26
N VAL A 17 7.97 -8.93 -7.48
CA VAL A 17 8.35 -7.80 -6.63
C VAL A 17 9.37 -8.21 -5.58
N ALA A 18 9.16 -9.35 -4.91
CA ALA A 18 10.11 -9.88 -3.93
C ALA A 18 11.47 -10.21 -4.57
N LEU A 19 11.47 -10.83 -5.76
CA LEU A 19 12.69 -11.13 -6.53
C LEU A 19 13.42 -9.84 -6.96
N MET A 20 12.71 -8.85 -7.49
CA MET A 20 13.28 -7.53 -7.80
C MET A 20 13.81 -6.82 -6.54
N GLY A 21 13.16 -7.01 -5.39
CA GLY A 21 13.62 -6.50 -4.11
C GLY A 21 14.98 -7.07 -3.72
N VAL A 22 15.18 -8.38 -3.86
CA VAL A 22 16.49 -9.04 -3.67
C VAL A 22 17.51 -8.50 -4.68
N LEU A 23 17.14 -8.38 -5.95
CA LEU A 23 18.02 -7.81 -6.98
C LEU A 23 18.48 -6.40 -6.61
N LEU A 24 17.58 -5.53 -6.12
CA LEU A 24 17.91 -4.19 -5.65
C LEU A 24 18.88 -4.19 -4.46
N ARG A 25 18.88 -5.23 -3.61
CA ARG A 25 19.89 -5.38 -2.55
C ARG A 25 21.23 -5.83 -3.09
N LEU A 26 21.25 -6.70 -4.10
CA LEU A 26 22.48 -7.20 -4.73
C LEU A 26 23.31 -6.09 -5.39
N PHE A 27 22.69 -5.01 -5.87
CA PHE A 27 23.41 -3.82 -6.36
C PHE A 27 24.42 -3.23 -5.37
N PHE A 28 24.22 -3.44 -4.07
CA PHE A 28 25.13 -2.95 -3.01
C PHE A 28 26.11 -4.02 -2.51
N VAL A 29 26.08 -5.22 -3.11
CA VAL A 29 26.90 -6.37 -2.69
C VAL A 29 27.85 -6.80 -3.82
N THR A 30 27.38 -6.76 -5.06
CA THR A 30 28.12 -7.20 -6.25
C THR A 30 27.87 -6.25 -7.41
N PRO A 31 28.81 -6.08 -8.35
CA PRO A 31 28.54 -5.38 -9.60
C PRO A 31 27.40 -6.07 -10.36
N VAL A 32 26.30 -5.34 -10.59
CA VAL A 32 25.16 -5.78 -11.40
C VAL A 32 25.10 -4.92 -12.66
N GLN A 33 25.11 -5.54 -13.83
CA GLN A 33 25.07 -4.86 -15.14
C GLN A 33 23.65 -4.44 -15.57
N LEU A 34 22.88 -3.88 -14.63
CA LEU A 34 21.54 -3.35 -14.89
C LEU A 34 21.46 -1.93 -14.32
N ASN A 35 20.46 -1.15 -14.73
CA ASN A 35 20.27 0.18 -14.16
C ASN A 35 19.42 0.10 -12.88
N PHE A 36 19.99 0.52 -11.75
CA PHE A 36 19.32 0.49 -10.45
C PHE A 36 17.97 1.23 -10.46
N LYS A 37 17.91 2.42 -11.07
CA LYS A 37 16.68 3.23 -11.12
C LYS A 37 15.59 2.52 -11.93
N TYR A 38 15.97 1.81 -12.99
CA TYR A 38 15.04 1.13 -13.89
C TYR A 38 14.36 -0.04 -13.17
N ILE A 39 15.16 -0.85 -12.45
CA ILE A 39 14.65 -1.93 -11.60
C ILE A 39 13.81 -1.36 -10.45
N LEU A 40 14.21 -0.22 -9.86
CA LEU A 40 13.44 0.43 -8.80
C LEU A 40 12.06 0.89 -9.29
N HIS A 41 11.96 1.45 -10.50
CA HIS A 41 10.68 1.80 -11.10
C HIS A 41 9.82 0.56 -11.34
N ALA A 42 10.38 -0.51 -11.90
CA ALA A 42 9.67 -1.77 -12.11
C ALA A 42 9.15 -2.35 -10.78
N HIS A 43 10.02 -2.45 -9.77
CA HIS A 43 9.69 -2.94 -8.43
C HIS A 43 8.54 -2.16 -7.79
N SER A 44 8.64 -0.84 -7.73
CA SER A 44 7.64 0.01 -7.08
C SER A 44 6.29 -0.01 -7.80
N HIS A 45 6.25 0.09 -9.13
CA HIS A 45 5.00 0.04 -9.89
C HIS A 45 4.34 -1.33 -9.78
N THR A 46 5.09 -2.42 -9.91
CA THR A 46 4.52 -3.77 -9.79
C THR A 46 4.07 -4.07 -8.36
N ALA A 47 4.73 -3.52 -7.32
CA ALA A 47 4.29 -3.66 -5.94
C ALA A 47 2.94 -2.97 -5.68
N LEU A 48 2.83 -1.70 -6.06
CA LEU A 48 1.62 -0.90 -5.83
C LEU A 48 0.46 -1.35 -6.72
N LEU A 49 0.73 -1.64 -7.99
CA LEU A 49 -0.29 -1.83 -9.01
C LEU A 49 -0.57 -3.32 -9.29
N GLY A 50 0.48 -4.14 -9.32
CA GLY A 50 0.39 -5.58 -9.55
C GLY A 50 -0.12 -6.36 -8.34
N TRP A 51 0.33 -6.01 -7.14
CA TRP A 51 -0.11 -6.70 -5.93
C TRP A 51 -1.24 -5.97 -5.20
N ILE A 52 -0.97 -4.76 -4.69
CA ILE A 52 -1.91 -4.07 -3.79
C ILE A 52 -3.18 -3.65 -4.52
N TYR A 53 -3.08 -2.95 -5.66
CA TYR A 53 -4.25 -2.52 -6.43
C TYR A 53 -5.10 -3.71 -6.90
N LEU A 54 -4.51 -4.75 -7.48
CA LEU A 54 -5.28 -5.93 -7.91
C LEU A 54 -5.95 -6.64 -6.73
N GLY A 55 -5.26 -6.76 -5.58
CA GLY A 55 -5.82 -7.35 -4.36
C GLY A 55 -7.02 -6.56 -3.82
N LEU A 56 -6.88 -5.24 -3.68
CA LEU A 56 -7.94 -4.36 -3.19
C LEU A 56 -9.12 -4.28 -4.16
N THR A 57 -8.88 -4.11 -5.46
CA THR A 57 -9.98 -4.05 -6.45
C THR A 57 -10.71 -5.40 -6.57
N THR A 58 -10.01 -6.53 -6.38
CA THR A 58 -10.64 -7.85 -6.30
C THR A 58 -11.50 -8.00 -5.05
N LEU A 59 -11.03 -7.53 -3.89
CA LEU A 59 -11.82 -7.49 -2.65
C LEU A 59 -13.06 -6.59 -2.80
N ILE A 60 -12.89 -5.36 -3.30
CA ILE A 60 -13.99 -4.43 -3.54
C ILE A 60 -15.01 -5.06 -4.49
N TYR A 61 -14.56 -5.70 -5.58
CA TYR A 61 -15.46 -6.39 -6.48
C TYR A 61 -16.21 -7.53 -5.78
N LYS A 62 -15.50 -8.38 -5.03
CA LYS A 62 -16.09 -9.51 -4.30
C LYS A 62 -17.16 -9.09 -3.31
N ILE A 63 -16.95 -7.96 -2.63
CA ILE A 63 -17.79 -7.50 -1.53
C ILE A 63 -18.96 -6.67 -2.03
N PHE A 64 -18.70 -5.71 -2.92
CA PHE A 64 -19.66 -4.66 -3.25
C PHE A 64 -20.25 -4.77 -4.67
N LEU A 65 -19.58 -5.46 -5.60
CA LEU A 65 -19.92 -5.36 -7.03
C LEU A 65 -20.27 -6.70 -7.69
N SER A 66 -20.14 -7.83 -6.99
CA SER A 66 -20.47 -9.15 -7.55
C SER A 66 -21.95 -9.30 -7.85
N GLU A 67 -22.81 -8.65 -7.07
CA GLU A 67 -24.27 -8.65 -7.23
C GLU A 67 -24.75 -7.71 -8.33
N ALA A 68 -23.89 -6.85 -8.87
CA ALA A 68 -24.25 -5.95 -9.97
C ALA A 68 -24.42 -6.66 -11.32
N GLU A 69 -24.12 -7.97 -11.39
CA GLU A 69 -24.19 -8.84 -12.58
C GLU A 69 -23.38 -8.35 -13.80
N LYS A 70 -22.50 -7.35 -13.64
CA LYS A 70 -21.61 -6.82 -14.69
C LYS A 70 -20.25 -7.54 -14.77
N SER A 71 -20.23 -8.85 -14.56
CA SER A 71 -18.98 -9.64 -14.49
C SER A 71 -18.11 -9.55 -15.76
N LYS A 72 -18.73 -9.48 -16.95
CA LYS A 72 -18.02 -9.30 -18.23
C LYS A 72 -17.26 -7.97 -18.31
N LEU A 73 -17.88 -6.88 -17.84
CA LEU A 73 -17.28 -5.56 -17.84
C LEU A 73 -16.09 -5.49 -16.87
N TYR A 74 -16.26 -5.98 -15.65
CA TYR A 74 -15.16 -6.08 -14.69
C TYR A 74 -13.99 -6.94 -15.23
N LYS A 75 -14.29 -8.06 -15.91
CA LYS A 75 -13.24 -8.89 -16.54
C LYS A 75 -12.44 -8.11 -17.58
N ARG A 76 -13.09 -7.26 -18.40
CA ARG A 76 -12.39 -6.39 -19.37
C ARG A 76 -11.48 -5.38 -18.66
N ILE A 77 -11.97 -4.73 -17.61
CA ILE A 77 -11.17 -3.81 -16.78
C ILE A 77 -9.96 -4.54 -16.19
N PHE A 78 -10.16 -5.74 -15.63
CA PHE A 78 -9.09 -6.55 -15.05
C PHE A 78 -8.03 -6.94 -16.07
N ILE A 79 -8.44 -7.41 -17.27
CA ILE A 79 -7.50 -7.77 -18.35
C ILE A 79 -6.71 -6.55 -18.81
N PHE A 80 -7.40 -5.43 -19.09
CA PHE A 80 -6.76 -4.18 -19.52
C PHE A 80 -5.75 -3.68 -18.47
N THR A 81 -6.12 -3.72 -17.19
CA THR A 81 -5.21 -3.39 -16.08
C THR A 81 -3.96 -4.27 -16.10
N ASN A 82 -4.11 -5.59 -16.28
CA ASN A 82 -2.98 -6.51 -16.33
C ASN A 82 -2.07 -6.28 -17.54
N ILE A 83 -2.62 -5.95 -18.71
CA ILE A 83 -1.82 -5.55 -19.88
C ILE A 83 -0.96 -4.34 -19.54
N CYS A 84 -1.52 -3.33 -18.85
CA CYS A 84 -0.77 -2.15 -18.42
C CYS A 84 0.34 -2.51 -17.42
N ILE A 85 0.05 -3.34 -16.42
CA ILE A 85 1.02 -3.75 -15.40
C ILE A 85 2.16 -4.58 -16.01
N LEU A 86 1.84 -5.55 -16.88
CA LEU A 86 2.85 -6.35 -17.59
C LEU A 86 3.70 -5.47 -18.51
N GLY A 87 3.06 -4.54 -19.23
CA GLY A 87 3.75 -3.56 -20.05
C GLY A 87 4.76 -2.74 -19.25
N MET A 88 4.37 -2.22 -18.08
CA MET A 88 5.31 -1.54 -17.16
C MET A 88 6.40 -2.47 -16.63
N LEU A 89 6.04 -3.67 -16.17
CA LEU A 89 6.97 -4.66 -15.61
C LEU A 89 8.07 -5.03 -16.61
N VAL A 90 7.73 -5.15 -17.89
CA VAL A 90 8.69 -5.45 -18.95
C VAL A 90 9.46 -4.19 -19.37
N THR A 91 8.77 -3.08 -19.62
CA THR A 91 9.42 -1.90 -20.22
C THR A 91 10.32 -1.14 -19.24
N PHE A 92 9.97 -1.03 -17.95
CA PHE A 92 10.80 -0.30 -17.00
C PHE A 92 12.22 -0.87 -16.87
N PRO A 93 12.46 -2.18 -16.69
CA PRO A 93 13.80 -2.74 -16.62
C PRO A 93 14.68 -2.48 -17.86
N PHE A 94 14.10 -2.46 -19.06
CA PHE A 94 14.87 -2.35 -20.31
C PHE A 94 15.15 -0.91 -20.74
N GLN A 95 14.19 0.00 -20.59
CA GLN A 95 14.31 1.38 -21.10
C GLN A 95 14.11 2.45 -20.03
N GLY A 96 13.81 2.07 -18.79
CA GLY A 96 13.55 3.01 -17.71
C GLY A 96 12.30 3.83 -17.95
N TYR A 97 12.32 5.08 -17.48
CA TYR A 97 11.21 6.02 -17.66
C TYR A 97 11.27 6.64 -19.07
N ALA A 98 10.83 5.85 -20.05
CA ALA A 98 10.83 6.19 -21.47
C ALA A 98 9.46 5.90 -22.13
N LEU A 99 9.33 6.18 -23.43
CA LEU A 99 8.07 6.19 -24.18
C LEU A 99 7.11 5.05 -23.83
N TYR A 100 7.50 3.79 -24.00
CA TYR A 100 6.57 2.67 -23.76
C TYR A 100 6.18 2.52 -22.27
N SER A 101 7.09 2.81 -21.34
CA SER A 101 6.80 2.74 -19.91
C SER A 101 5.80 3.83 -19.50
N ILE A 102 5.93 5.02 -20.11
CA ILE A 102 5.02 6.15 -19.94
C ILE A 102 3.65 5.81 -20.54
N ILE A 103 3.61 5.20 -21.73
CA ILE A 103 2.34 4.75 -22.35
C ILE A 103 1.62 3.78 -21.41
N PHE A 104 2.29 2.73 -20.94
CA PHE A 104 1.64 1.74 -20.08
C PHE A 104 1.26 2.30 -18.71
N SER A 105 2.07 3.18 -18.10
CA SER A 105 1.71 3.84 -16.85
C SER A 105 0.51 4.79 -17.03
N THR A 106 0.43 5.48 -18.17
CA THR A 106 -0.70 6.37 -18.51
C THR A 106 -1.98 5.57 -18.78
N LEU A 107 -1.89 4.49 -19.54
CA LEU A 107 -3.01 3.57 -19.76
C LEU A 107 -3.51 2.97 -18.44
N PHE A 108 -2.60 2.69 -17.49
CA PHE A 108 -3.00 2.26 -16.15
C PHE A 108 -3.83 3.33 -15.42
N LEU A 109 -3.52 4.62 -15.55
CA LEU A 109 -4.34 5.69 -14.97
C LEU A 109 -5.78 5.60 -15.50
N PHE A 110 -5.95 5.46 -16.81
CA PHE A 110 -7.26 5.25 -17.41
C PHE A 110 -7.95 3.96 -16.94
N ALA A 111 -7.20 2.87 -16.75
CA ALA A 111 -7.72 1.64 -16.16
C ALA A 111 -8.27 1.87 -14.74
N SER A 112 -7.55 2.66 -13.94
CA SER A 112 -7.95 3.02 -12.57
C SER A 112 -9.21 3.88 -12.55
N TYR A 113 -9.32 4.85 -13.47
CA TYR A 113 -10.52 5.68 -13.61
C TYR A 113 -11.71 4.84 -14.07
N TRP A 114 -11.48 3.92 -15.00
CA TRP A 114 -12.51 3.02 -15.50
C TRP A 114 -13.04 2.10 -14.39
N PHE A 115 -12.16 1.56 -13.54
CA PHE A 115 -12.57 0.80 -12.36
C PHE A 115 -13.35 1.65 -11.35
N THR A 116 -12.88 2.86 -11.05
CA THR A 116 -13.58 3.77 -10.13
C THR A 116 -14.97 4.13 -10.64
N TRP A 117 -15.11 4.51 -11.91
CA TRP A 117 -16.40 4.76 -12.54
C TRP A 117 -17.29 3.51 -12.48
N PHE A 118 -16.74 2.34 -12.81
CA PHE A 118 -17.47 1.07 -12.77
C PHE A 118 -18.03 0.80 -11.37
N ALA A 119 -17.21 0.94 -10.34
CA ALA A 119 -17.59 0.70 -8.95
C ALA A 119 -18.68 1.69 -8.48
N ILE A 120 -18.52 2.99 -8.77
CA ILE A 120 -19.49 4.02 -8.37
C ILE A 120 -20.81 3.88 -9.11
N LYS A 121 -20.78 3.54 -10.40
CA LYS A 121 -21.98 3.44 -11.24
C LYS A 121 -22.81 2.19 -10.95
N ASN A 122 -22.16 1.08 -10.61
CA ASN A 122 -22.79 -0.25 -10.52
C ASN A 122 -22.93 -0.77 -9.09
N ILE A 123 -22.66 0.05 -8.06
CA ILE A 123 -22.91 -0.33 -6.67
C ILE A 123 -24.41 -0.64 -6.45
N PRO A 124 -24.77 -1.83 -5.90
CA PRO A 124 -26.15 -2.15 -5.52
C PRO A 124 -26.72 -1.17 -4.51
N GLU A 125 -28.04 -0.93 -4.59
CA GLU A 125 -28.71 0.13 -3.80
C GLU A 125 -28.51 -0.03 -2.29
N HIS A 126 -28.64 -1.26 -1.78
CA HIS A 126 -28.54 -1.54 -0.35
C HIS A 126 -27.14 -1.30 0.24
N PHE A 127 -26.08 -1.18 -0.58
CA PHE A 127 -24.74 -0.80 -0.14
C PHE A 127 -24.52 0.72 -0.14
N LYS A 128 -25.26 1.50 -0.95
CA LYS A 128 -24.96 2.92 -1.21
C LYS A 128 -24.90 3.79 0.05
N HIS A 129 -25.72 3.47 1.04
CA HIS A 129 -25.82 4.25 2.28
C HIS A 129 -24.95 3.71 3.42
N ARG A 130 -24.35 2.52 3.25
CA ARG A 130 -23.50 1.90 4.26
C ARG A 130 -22.22 2.70 4.49
N PHE A 131 -21.73 2.67 5.73
CA PHE A 131 -20.52 3.39 6.10
C PHE A 131 -19.28 2.77 5.45
N SER A 132 -19.25 1.44 5.36
CA SER A 132 -18.23 0.70 4.61
C SER A 132 -18.05 1.21 3.18
N TRP A 133 -19.14 1.40 2.44
CA TRP A 133 -19.10 1.94 1.08
C TRP A 133 -18.69 3.41 1.04
N LYS A 134 -19.08 4.25 2.01
CA LYS A 134 -18.60 5.64 2.08
C LYS A 134 -17.08 5.71 2.16
N LEU A 135 -16.44 4.86 2.96
CA LEU A 135 -14.98 4.75 3.05
C LEU A 135 -14.36 4.25 1.74
N VAL A 136 -14.89 3.19 1.13
CA VAL A 136 -14.40 2.67 -0.16
C VAL A 136 -14.58 3.69 -1.29
N LYS A 137 -15.69 4.42 -1.32
CA LYS A 137 -15.94 5.46 -2.31
C LYS A 137 -14.94 6.62 -2.15
N ALA A 138 -14.67 7.06 -0.92
CA ALA A 138 -13.64 8.07 -0.66
C ALA A 138 -12.25 7.57 -1.07
N SER A 139 -11.93 6.30 -0.79
CA SER A 139 -10.66 5.71 -1.19
C SER A 139 -10.48 5.69 -2.72
N LEU A 140 -11.53 5.31 -3.48
CA LEU A 140 -11.53 5.34 -4.94
C LEU A 140 -11.34 6.75 -5.50
N TRP A 141 -11.89 7.78 -4.84
CA TRP A 141 -11.61 9.16 -5.20
C TRP A 141 -10.16 9.54 -4.93
N TYR A 142 -9.56 9.12 -3.81
CA TYR A 142 -8.14 9.36 -3.56
C TYR A 142 -7.23 8.62 -4.54
N LEU A 143 -7.63 7.43 -5.02
CA LEU A 143 -6.94 6.75 -6.12
C LEU A 143 -6.92 7.63 -7.38
N VAL A 144 -8.07 8.17 -7.79
CA VAL A 144 -8.17 9.09 -8.94
C VAL A 144 -7.37 10.36 -8.66
N PHE A 145 -7.53 10.99 -7.50
CA PHE A 145 -6.86 12.24 -7.15
C PHE A 145 -5.34 12.09 -7.11
N SER A 146 -4.82 10.96 -6.61
CA SER A 146 -3.38 10.69 -6.58
C SER A 146 -2.72 10.76 -7.96
N SER A 147 -3.48 10.49 -9.04
CA SER A 147 -2.99 10.51 -10.41
C SER A 147 -2.51 11.89 -10.89
N ILE A 148 -2.87 12.97 -10.20
CA ILE A 148 -2.31 14.31 -10.43
C ILE A 148 -0.78 14.26 -10.31
N GLY A 149 -0.23 13.45 -9.40
CA GLY A 149 1.22 13.24 -9.26
C GLY A 149 1.88 12.75 -10.55
N PRO A 150 1.53 11.56 -11.08
CA PRO A 150 2.04 11.06 -12.35
C PRO A 150 1.82 12.00 -13.55
N TRP A 151 0.67 12.67 -13.64
CA TRP A 151 0.44 13.69 -14.67
C TRP A 151 1.44 14.86 -14.55
N ALA A 152 1.67 15.33 -13.32
CA ALA A 152 2.66 16.37 -13.04
C ALA A 152 4.09 15.90 -13.33
N ILE A 153 4.45 14.64 -13.04
CA ILE A 153 5.78 14.10 -13.37
C ILE A 153 6.07 14.23 -14.87
N GLY A 154 5.11 13.88 -15.74
CA GLY A 154 5.28 14.01 -17.19
C GLY A 154 5.60 15.45 -17.62
N GLY A 155 4.82 16.42 -17.12
CA GLY A 155 5.05 17.84 -17.43
C GLY A 155 6.34 18.39 -16.83
N VAL A 156 6.66 18.04 -15.58
CA VAL A 156 7.87 18.47 -14.88
C VAL A 156 9.11 17.93 -15.56
N MET A 157 9.12 16.66 -15.98
CA MET A 157 10.26 16.09 -16.71
C MET A 157 10.51 16.80 -18.05
N ALA A 158 9.45 17.18 -18.75
CA ALA A 158 9.54 17.86 -20.04
C ALA A 158 9.99 19.33 -19.94
N THR A 159 9.84 19.96 -18.77
CA THR A 159 10.03 21.42 -18.62
C THR A 159 11.10 21.81 -17.59
N LEU A 160 11.12 21.17 -16.42
CA LEU A 160 11.97 21.52 -15.27
C LEU A 160 13.04 20.46 -14.94
N GLY A 161 12.95 19.28 -15.54
CA GLY A 161 13.89 18.17 -15.35
C GLY A 161 13.67 17.33 -14.08
N THR A 162 14.36 16.19 -14.00
CA THR A 162 14.22 15.20 -12.91
C THR A 162 14.84 15.61 -11.58
N GLU A 163 15.72 16.61 -11.58
CA GLU A 163 16.36 17.14 -10.36
C GLU A 163 15.54 18.24 -9.68
N SER A 164 14.45 18.70 -10.32
CA SER A 164 13.56 19.71 -9.77
C SER A 164 12.85 19.25 -8.49
N ILE A 165 12.60 20.19 -7.56
CA ILE A 165 11.80 19.93 -6.36
C ILE A 165 10.40 19.39 -6.70
N TRP A 166 9.86 19.80 -7.86
CA TRP A 166 8.54 19.41 -8.33
C TRP A 166 8.49 17.94 -8.76
N TYR A 167 9.61 17.36 -9.19
CA TYR A 167 9.67 15.95 -9.57
C TYR A 167 9.45 15.05 -8.34
N LYS A 168 10.24 15.27 -7.27
CA LYS A 168 10.09 14.54 -6.01
C LYS A 168 8.75 14.83 -5.33
N THR A 169 8.31 16.09 -5.33
CA THR A 169 7.02 16.48 -4.75
C THR A 169 5.86 15.76 -5.44
N SER A 170 5.91 15.58 -6.77
CA SER A 170 4.88 14.84 -7.52
C SER A 170 4.84 13.36 -7.15
N ILE A 171 6.01 12.74 -6.95
CA ILE A 171 6.11 11.34 -6.46
C ILE A 171 5.54 11.23 -5.04
N TYR A 172 5.90 12.14 -4.14
CA TYR A 172 5.40 12.10 -2.77
C TYR A 172 3.90 12.39 -2.69
N PHE A 173 3.38 13.30 -3.50
CA PHE A 173 1.94 13.52 -3.65
C PHE A 173 1.22 12.24 -4.06
N TYR A 174 1.73 11.55 -5.09
CA TYR A 174 1.18 10.28 -5.55
C TYR A 174 1.15 9.25 -4.42
N LEU A 175 2.31 8.99 -3.81
CA LEU A 175 2.44 7.99 -2.75
C LEU A 175 1.56 8.34 -1.55
N HIS A 176 1.52 9.59 -1.13
CA HIS A 176 0.71 10.06 -0.01
C HIS A 176 -0.76 9.68 -0.17
N PHE A 177 -1.38 10.04 -1.30
CA PHE A 177 -2.78 9.71 -1.56
C PHE A 177 -3.00 8.22 -1.86
N GLN A 178 -1.98 7.51 -2.33
CA GLN A 178 -2.04 6.05 -2.45
C GLN A 178 -2.13 5.38 -1.07
N TYR A 179 -1.13 5.57 -0.19
CA TYR A 179 -1.07 4.81 1.05
C TYR A 179 -1.89 5.39 2.20
N ASN A 180 -2.11 6.71 2.29
CA ASN A 180 -2.99 7.29 3.31
C ASN A 180 -4.46 7.32 2.87
N GLY A 181 -4.70 7.59 1.59
CA GLY A 181 -6.03 7.69 0.99
C GLY A 181 -6.55 6.34 0.51
N TRP A 182 -6.12 5.94 -0.69
CA TRP A 182 -6.62 4.78 -1.41
C TRP A 182 -6.50 3.47 -0.62
N PHE A 183 -5.33 3.10 -0.13
CA PHE A 183 -5.11 1.81 0.52
C PHE A 183 -5.76 1.72 1.90
N ILE A 184 -5.46 2.65 2.80
CA ILE A 184 -5.94 2.59 4.18
C ILE A 184 -7.46 2.77 4.26
N LEU A 185 -8.06 3.73 3.53
CA LEU A 185 -9.52 3.87 3.56
C LEU A 185 -10.23 2.68 2.90
N ALA A 186 -9.66 2.06 1.85
CA ALA A 186 -10.24 0.83 1.28
C ALA A 186 -10.25 -0.31 2.30
N LEU A 187 -9.12 -0.53 2.99
CA LEU A 187 -8.99 -1.57 4.02
C LEU A 187 -9.92 -1.31 5.22
N LEU A 188 -10.07 -0.05 5.64
CA LEU A 188 -11.05 0.34 6.66
C LEU A 188 -12.49 0.10 6.18
N GLY A 189 -12.81 0.44 4.93
CA GLY A 189 -14.12 0.17 4.36
C GLY A 189 -14.46 -1.33 4.36
N ILE A 190 -13.48 -2.18 4.06
CA ILE A 190 -13.62 -3.65 4.14
C ILE A 190 -13.82 -4.10 5.59
N LEU A 191 -13.07 -3.55 6.55
CA LEU A 191 -13.26 -3.84 7.98
C LEU A 191 -14.67 -3.48 8.44
N PHE A 192 -15.15 -2.28 8.10
CA PHE A 192 -16.51 -1.85 8.45
C PHE A 192 -17.59 -2.68 7.78
N TYR A 193 -17.36 -3.16 6.54
CA TYR A 193 -18.29 -4.09 5.91
C TYR A 193 -18.45 -5.36 6.75
N ILE A 194 -17.34 -5.94 7.24
CA ILE A 194 -17.37 -7.14 8.09
C ILE A 194 -18.17 -6.89 9.39
N LEU A 195 -18.05 -5.70 9.96
CA LEU A 195 -18.79 -5.31 11.17
C LEU A 195 -20.28 -5.08 10.88
N GLU A 196 -20.62 -4.44 9.76
CA GLU A 196 -21.99 -4.18 9.33
C GLU A 196 -22.76 -5.46 8.99
N GLU A 197 -22.12 -6.45 8.35
CA GLU A 197 -22.73 -7.76 8.02
C GLU A 197 -23.16 -8.56 9.26
N LYS A 198 -22.72 -8.16 10.45
CA LYS A 198 -23.13 -8.76 11.73
C LYS A 198 -24.05 -7.87 12.53
N SER A 199 -24.67 -6.89 11.86
CA SER A 199 -25.64 -5.97 12.44
C SER A 199 -25.07 -5.20 13.65
N VAL A 200 -23.75 -4.94 13.66
CA VAL A 200 -23.14 -4.07 14.67
C VAL A 200 -23.69 -2.66 14.48
N VAL A 201 -24.45 -2.18 15.46
CA VAL A 201 -25.03 -0.84 15.42
C VAL A 201 -24.02 0.16 15.98
N PHE A 202 -23.59 1.10 15.13
CA PHE A 202 -22.78 2.24 15.54
C PHE A 202 -23.64 3.50 15.62
N LYS A 203 -23.30 4.42 16.52
CA LYS A 203 -23.94 5.74 16.55
C LYS A 203 -23.54 6.51 15.30
N ALA A 204 -24.53 7.07 14.58
CA ALA A 204 -24.31 7.79 13.33
C ALA A 204 -23.33 8.98 13.48
N GLU A 205 -23.39 9.67 14.62
CA GLU A 205 -22.49 10.79 14.96
C GLU A 205 -21.03 10.35 15.03
N GLN A 206 -20.74 9.20 15.65
CA GLN A 206 -19.39 8.68 15.77
C GLN A 206 -18.81 8.26 14.41
N LEU A 207 -19.63 7.61 13.58
CA LEU A 207 -19.23 7.28 12.21
C LEU A 207 -18.97 8.54 11.38
N LYS A 208 -19.81 9.57 11.52
CA LYS A 208 -19.64 10.86 10.86
C LYS A 208 -18.32 11.52 11.28
N SER A 209 -18.05 11.59 12.58
CA SER A 209 -16.81 12.15 13.13
C SER A 209 -15.58 11.45 12.56
N VAL A 210 -15.51 10.12 12.69
CA VAL A 210 -14.39 9.31 12.17
C VAL A 210 -14.18 9.54 10.68
N PHE A 211 -15.24 9.58 9.88
CA PHE A 211 -15.12 9.82 8.44
C PHE A 211 -14.53 11.19 8.12
N PHE A 212 -15.03 12.26 8.78
CA PHE A 212 -14.49 13.60 8.55
C PHE A 212 -13.05 13.73 9.03
N LEU A 213 -12.73 13.23 10.22
CA LEU A 213 -11.37 13.25 10.75
C LEU A 213 -10.39 12.48 9.87
N LEU A 214 -10.77 11.30 9.35
CA LEU A 214 -9.93 10.53 8.42
C LEU A 214 -9.64 11.31 7.13
N ASN A 215 -10.66 11.86 6.47
CA ASN A 215 -10.47 12.60 5.22
C ASN A 215 -9.71 13.92 5.43
N PHE A 216 -10.02 14.63 6.52
CA PHE A 216 -9.31 15.85 6.90
C PHE A 216 -7.83 15.55 7.19
N ALA A 217 -7.55 14.49 7.96
CA ALA A 217 -6.19 14.02 8.20
C ALA A 217 -5.47 13.67 6.90
N VAL A 218 -6.08 12.90 5.98
CA VAL A 218 -5.47 12.57 4.68
C VAL A 218 -5.12 13.83 3.89
N ILE A 219 -6.00 14.82 3.83
CA ILE A 219 -5.73 16.06 3.07
C ILE A 219 -4.57 16.85 3.71
N PHE A 220 -4.60 17.07 5.02
CA PHE A 220 -3.63 17.94 5.69
C PHE A 220 -2.28 17.25 5.96
N THR A 221 -2.25 15.93 6.14
CA THR A 221 -0.97 15.20 6.24
C THR A 221 -0.19 15.19 4.92
N LEU A 222 -0.78 15.63 3.79
CA LEU A 222 -0.03 15.87 2.54
C LEU A 222 1.12 16.85 2.77
N PHE A 223 0.91 17.88 3.60
CA PHE A 223 1.92 18.90 3.85
C PHE A 223 3.18 18.34 4.53
N LEU A 224 3.08 17.21 5.24
CA LEU A 224 4.26 16.50 5.77
C LEU A 224 5.19 16.01 4.65
N SER A 225 4.64 15.72 3.47
CA SER A 225 5.38 15.20 2.31
C SER A 225 6.24 16.26 1.61
N VAL A 226 6.12 17.54 1.98
CA VAL A 226 6.85 18.66 1.36
C VAL A 226 7.78 19.40 2.31
N LEU A 227 7.86 18.98 3.58
CA LEU A 227 8.70 19.66 4.58
C LEU A 227 10.21 19.56 4.28
N TRP A 228 10.62 18.58 3.47
CA TRP A 228 12.02 18.27 3.16
C TRP A 228 12.79 19.38 2.43
N PHE A 229 12.10 20.30 1.74
CA PHE A 229 12.76 21.43 1.04
C PHE A 229 12.63 22.76 1.81
N GLY A 230 12.26 22.73 3.09
CA GLY A 230 12.16 23.93 3.92
C GLY A 230 11.09 24.93 3.47
N PRO A 231 9.81 24.52 3.33
CA PRO A 231 8.74 25.42 2.92
C PRO A 231 8.43 26.50 3.97
N PRO A 232 7.58 27.51 3.65
CA PRO A 232 7.14 28.49 4.63
C PRO A 232 6.46 27.87 5.87
N LYS A 233 6.56 28.55 7.03
CA LYS A 233 6.05 28.05 8.33
C LYS A 233 4.60 27.56 8.30
N ILE A 234 3.74 28.18 7.48
CA ILE A 234 2.34 27.75 7.33
C ILE A 234 2.22 26.27 6.92
N ILE A 235 3.13 25.76 6.10
CA ILE A 235 3.12 24.37 5.63
C ILE A 235 3.42 23.39 6.78
N TYR A 236 4.34 23.75 7.68
CA TYR A 236 4.61 22.98 8.90
C TYR A 236 3.37 22.93 9.81
N VAL A 237 2.70 24.07 10.02
CA VAL A 237 1.48 24.16 10.83
C VAL A 237 0.36 23.30 10.25
N LEU A 238 0.14 23.38 8.94
CA LEU A 238 -0.87 22.56 8.26
C LEU A 238 -0.56 21.06 8.37
N GLY A 239 0.72 20.69 8.23
CA GLY A 239 1.18 19.31 8.44
C GLY A 239 0.92 18.80 9.86
N LEU A 240 1.22 19.61 10.88
CA LEU A 240 0.98 19.29 12.28
C LEU A 240 -0.52 19.15 12.58
N ILE A 241 -1.36 20.06 12.07
CA ILE A 241 -2.82 19.96 12.18
C ILE A 241 -3.31 18.64 11.59
N GLY A 242 -2.80 18.26 10.41
CA GLY A 242 -3.11 16.98 9.80
C GLY A 242 -2.70 15.79 10.66
N ALA A 243 -1.50 15.81 11.23
CA ALA A 243 -1.01 14.73 12.09
C ALA A 243 -1.83 14.60 13.38
N VAL A 244 -2.21 15.71 14.01
CA VAL A 244 -3.09 15.71 15.20
C VAL A 244 -4.47 15.17 14.84
N ALA A 245 -5.07 15.62 13.73
CA ALA A 245 -6.33 15.08 13.24
C ALA A 245 -6.25 13.57 12.96
N GLN A 246 -5.10 13.10 12.45
CA GLN A 246 -4.86 11.68 12.22
C GLN A 246 -4.85 10.88 13.53
N ILE A 247 -4.17 11.38 14.57
CA ILE A 247 -4.17 10.76 15.91
C ILE A 247 -5.60 10.66 16.44
N LEU A 248 -6.37 11.76 16.37
CA LEU A 248 -7.76 11.78 16.81
C LEU A 248 -8.64 10.80 16.02
N ALA A 249 -8.48 10.73 14.70
CA ALA A 249 -9.21 9.81 13.84
C ALA A 249 -8.97 8.34 14.25
N PHE A 250 -7.71 7.95 14.45
CA PHE A 250 -7.36 6.59 14.84
C PHE A 250 -7.72 6.27 16.29
N TYR A 251 -7.71 7.27 17.17
CA TYR A 251 -8.19 7.12 18.55
C TYR A 251 -9.70 6.85 18.60
N GLU A 252 -10.52 7.63 17.88
CA GLU A 252 -11.96 7.38 17.77
C GLU A 252 -12.24 6.03 17.13
N LEU A 253 -11.52 5.68 16.07
CA LEU A 253 -11.63 4.39 15.42
C LEU A 253 -11.29 3.23 16.37
N TYR A 254 -10.26 3.37 17.20
CA TYR A 254 -9.93 2.39 18.24
C TYR A 254 -11.08 2.24 19.25
N ILE A 255 -11.70 3.33 19.70
CA ILE A 255 -12.86 3.27 20.61
C ILE A 255 -14.04 2.52 19.98
N LEU A 256 -14.28 2.68 18.68
CA LEU A 256 -15.33 1.96 17.96
C LEU A 256 -15.01 0.47 17.84
N ILE A 257 -13.79 0.12 17.46
CA ILE A 257 -13.38 -1.26 17.18
C ILE A 257 -13.17 -2.07 18.47
N LYS A 258 -12.65 -1.46 19.55
CA LYS A 258 -12.31 -2.20 20.79
C LYS A 258 -13.51 -2.94 21.38
N LYS A 259 -14.72 -2.38 21.23
CA LYS A 259 -15.98 -2.99 21.66
C LYS A 259 -16.32 -4.27 20.90
N GLN A 260 -15.76 -4.42 19.71
CA GLN A 260 -16.01 -5.54 18.79
C GLN A 260 -14.81 -6.51 18.68
N CYS A 261 -13.79 -6.34 19.54
CA CYS A 261 -12.59 -7.18 19.52
C CYS A 261 -12.92 -8.68 19.69
N SER A 262 -13.82 -9.02 20.61
CA SER A 262 -14.22 -10.41 20.85
C SER A 262 -14.80 -11.07 19.60
N PHE A 263 -15.59 -10.34 18.82
CA PHE A 263 -16.14 -10.77 17.55
C PHE A 263 -15.06 -10.96 16.49
N LEU A 264 -14.17 -9.97 16.31
CA LEU A 264 -13.11 -10.03 15.32
C LEU A 264 -12.16 -11.20 15.57
N ILE A 265 -11.83 -11.47 16.84
CA ILE A 265 -11.00 -12.60 17.25
C ILE A 265 -11.63 -13.94 16.86
N LYS A 266 -12.95 -14.08 17.00
CA LYS A 266 -13.68 -15.32 16.66
C LYS A 266 -13.87 -15.52 15.15
N SER A 267 -13.89 -14.43 14.38
CA SER A 267 -14.30 -14.46 12.97
C SER A 267 -13.14 -14.56 11.99
N ILE A 268 -11.95 -14.13 12.42
CA ILE A 268 -10.74 -14.18 11.61
C ILE A 268 -9.94 -15.42 11.99
N SER A 269 -9.31 -16.08 11.01
CA SER A 269 -8.41 -17.20 11.28
C SER A 269 -7.26 -16.78 12.20
N PRO A 270 -6.63 -17.69 12.96
CA PRO A 270 -5.48 -17.35 13.82
C PRO A 270 -4.36 -16.65 13.06
N GLN A 271 -4.10 -17.08 11.82
CA GLN A 271 -3.12 -16.48 10.91
C GLN A 271 -3.50 -15.06 10.50
N GLY A 272 -4.75 -14.85 10.07
CA GLY A 272 -5.25 -13.52 9.71
C GLY A 272 -5.28 -12.58 10.92
N LEU A 273 -5.62 -13.09 12.10
CA LEU A 273 -5.68 -12.32 13.34
C LEU A 273 -4.28 -11.85 13.77
N LEU A 274 -3.25 -12.69 13.61
CA LEU A 274 -1.87 -12.28 13.86
C LEU A 274 -1.46 -11.11 12.96
N LEU A 275 -1.70 -11.23 11.65
CA LEU A 275 -1.42 -10.16 10.69
C LEU A 275 -2.20 -8.88 11.01
N PHE A 276 -3.48 -9.02 11.37
CA PHE A 276 -4.33 -7.90 11.76
C PHE A 276 -3.80 -7.17 13.00
N LYS A 277 -3.36 -7.91 14.03
CA LYS A 277 -2.76 -7.33 15.25
C LYS A 277 -1.45 -6.60 14.94
N ILE A 278 -0.56 -7.23 14.18
CA ILE A 278 0.73 -6.63 13.78
C ILE A 278 0.47 -5.33 13.01
N ALA A 279 -0.43 -5.34 12.04
CA ALA A 279 -0.79 -4.15 11.29
C ALA A 279 -1.38 -3.06 12.18
N GLY A 280 -2.23 -3.41 13.15
CA GLY A 280 -2.77 -2.46 14.13
C GLY A 280 -1.68 -1.78 14.95
N VAL A 281 -0.70 -2.53 15.46
CA VAL A 281 0.44 -1.98 16.20
C VAL A 281 1.29 -1.08 15.31
N LEU A 282 1.64 -1.53 14.10
CA LEU A 282 2.46 -0.75 13.18
C LEU A 282 1.74 0.49 12.65
N LEU A 283 0.40 0.47 12.59
CA LEU A 283 -0.40 1.64 12.26
C LEU A 283 -0.29 2.73 13.35
N VAL A 284 -0.25 2.34 14.62
CA VAL A 284 0.02 3.27 15.72
C VAL A 284 1.43 3.86 15.58
N VAL A 285 2.44 3.01 15.32
CA VAL A 285 3.82 3.47 15.07
C VAL A 285 3.88 4.45 13.90
N LYS A 286 3.23 4.13 12.78
CA LYS A 286 3.12 5.00 11.59
C LYS A 286 2.55 6.37 11.93
N VAL A 287 1.45 6.42 12.70
CA VAL A 287 0.80 7.69 13.08
C VAL A 287 1.74 8.54 13.95
N PHE A 288 2.45 7.93 14.91
CA PHE A 288 3.45 8.65 15.70
C PHE A 288 4.64 9.11 14.85
N MET A 289 5.14 8.30 13.92
CA MET A 289 6.20 8.72 13.01
C MET A 289 5.78 9.93 12.16
N GLN A 290 4.54 9.96 11.66
CA GLN A 290 4.01 11.12 10.92
C GLN A 290 3.86 12.36 11.82
N PHE A 291 3.42 12.19 13.06
CA PHE A 291 3.39 13.28 14.03
C PHE A 291 4.78 13.87 14.29
N PHE A 292 5.78 13.02 14.57
CA PHE A 292 7.14 13.49 14.78
C PHE A 292 7.77 14.10 13.52
N SER A 293 7.40 13.64 12.32
CA SER A 293 7.89 14.24 11.08
C SER A 293 7.40 15.67 10.84
N ALA A 294 6.38 16.14 11.56
CA ALA A 294 5.90 17.52 11.46
C ALA A 294 6.90 18.53 12.05
N PHE A 295 7.85 18.09 12.89
CA PHE A 295 8.85 18.96 13.50
C PHE A 295 10.04 19.19 12.54
N PRO A 296 10.51 20.44 12.37
CA PRO A 296 11.56 20.77 11.39
C PRO A 296 12.83 19.91 11.48
N TYR A 297 13.30 19.66 12.70
CA TYR A 297 14.48 18.82 12.93
C TYR A 297 14.31 17.40 12.36
N MET A 298 13.14 16.78 12.60
CA MET A 298 12.86 15.43 12.13
C MET A 298 12.60 15.38 10.62
N ALA A 299 11.95 16.41 10.05
CA ALA A 299 11.76 16.51 8.61
C ALA A 299 13.09 16.58 7.84
N ASP A 300 14.02 17.41 8.33
CA ASP A 300 15.37 17.56 7.78
C ASP A 300 16.21 16.29 7.97
N LEU A 301 16.10 15.63 9.14
CA LEU A 301 16.74 14.34 9.41
C LEU A 301 16.26 13.25 8.43
N ALA A 302 14.95 13.13 8.23
CA ALA A 302 14.37 12.15 7.30
C ALA A 302 14.76 12.42 5.84
N TYR A 303 14.98 13.69 5.47
CA TYR A 303 15.48 14.06 4.15
C TYR A 303 16.95 13.66 3.94
N ARG A 304 17.82 13.98 4.91
CA ARG A 304 19.25 13.65 4.84
C ARG A 304 19.49 12.14 4.88
N LEU A 305 18.79 11.42 5.76
CA LEU A 305 18.93 9.99 5.96
C LEU A 305 17.78 9.23 5.28
N LYS A 306 17.93 9.03 3.96
CA LYS A 306 16.91 8.40 3.10
C LYS A 306 16.43 7.03 3.60
N ASP A 307 17.26 6.31 4.36
CA ASP A 307 16.89 5.02 4.95
C ASP A 307 15.70 5.14 5.93
N PHE A 308 15.47 6.29 6.59
CA PHE A 308 14.24 6.53 7.36
C PHE A 308 12.98 6.52 6.48
N VAL A 309 13.05 7.15 5.30
CA VAL A 309 11.93 7.19 4.35
C VAL A 309 11.71 5.80 3.74
N ILE A 310 12.79 5.09 3.39
CA ILE A 310 12.72 3.73 2.86
C ILE A 310 12.08 2.79 3.89
N GLY A 311 12.54 2.81 5.15
CA GLY A 311 11.98 2.02 6.24
C GLY A 311 10.52 2.37 6.49
N TYR A 312 10.19 3.66 6.60
CA TYR A 312 8.80 4.11 6.74
C TYR A 312 7.89 3.54 5.62
N LEU A 313 8.31 3.60 4.35
CA LEU A 313 7.53 3.04 3.26
C LEU A 313 7.38 1.52 3.35
N HIS A 314 8.44 0.78 3.70
CA HIS A 314 8.38 -0.67 3.86
C HIS A 314 7.48 -1.06 5.04
N LEU A 315 7.59 -0.38 6.18
CA LEU A 315 6.70 -0.52 7.33
C LEU A 315 5.23 -0.32 6.94
N VAL A 316 4.92 0.72 6.16
CA VAL A 316 3.54 0.97 5.70
C VAL A 316 3.06 -0.15 4.78
N PHE A 317 3.84 -0.53 3.76
CA PHE A 317 3.38 -1.51 2.77
C PHE A 317 3.44 -2.96 3.29
N LEU A 318 4.60 -3.43 3.74
CA LEU A 318 4.83 -4.80 4.21
C LEU A 318 4.29 -5.03 5.62
N GLY A 319 4.23 -4.00 6.47
CA GLY A 319 3.78 -4.12 7.85
C GLY A 319 2.29 -3.84 8.07
N ILE A 320 1.65 -3.00 7.25
CA ILE A 320 0.25 -2.60 7.44
C ILE A 320 -0.63 -3.04 6.28
N VAL A 321 -0.37 -2.53 5.07
CA VAL A 321 -1.27 -2.72 3.92
C VAL A 321 -1.36 -4.18 3.50
N ILE A 322 -0.22 -4.83 3.27
CA ILE A 322 -0.16 -6.24 2.84
C ILE A 322 -0.72 -7.18 3.92
N PRO A 323 -0.33 -7.08 5.20
CA PRO A 323 -0.91 -7.91 6.27
C PRO A 323 -2.43 -7.78 6.41
N LEU A 324 -2.98 -6.57 6.39
CA LEU A 324 -4.44 -6.38 6.44
C LEU A 324 -5.13 -6.95 5.20
N MET A 325 -4.57 -6.69 4.01
CA MET A 325 -5.11 -7.23 2.76
C MET A 325 -5.10 -8.76 2.76
N LEU A 326 -4.01 -9.40 3.20
CA LEU A 326 -3.91 -10.85 3.33
C LEU A 326 -4.93 -11.41 4.34
N ALA A 327 -5.09 -10.75 5.49
CA ALA A 327 -6.09 -11.13 6.48
C ALA A 327 -7.51 -11.10 5.89
N PHE A 328 -7.87 -10.06 5.12
CA PHE A 328 -9.17 -9.97 4.47
C PHE A 328 -9.34 -10.96 3.31
N LEU A 329 -8.33 -11.13 2.47
CA LEU A 329 -8.35 -12.16 1.42
C LEU A 329 -8.55 -13.56 2.01
N ASN A 330 -7.98 -13.81 3.20
CA ASN A 330 -8.22 -15.05 3.92
C ASN A 330 -9.63 -15.14 4.51
N TYR A 331 -10.13 -14.07 5.14
CA TYR A 331 -11.48 -13.98 5.68
C TYR A 331 -12.54 -14.29 4.60
N PHE A 332 -12.41 -13.69 3.41
CA PHE A 332 -13.29 -13.93 2.26
C PHE A 332 -12.99 -15.22 1.49
N ARG A 333 -12.12 -16.08 2.02
CA ARG A 333 -11.73 -17.39 1.44
C ARG A 333 -11.17 -17.28 0.01
N LEU A 334 -10.59 -16.13 -0.33
CA LEU A 334 -9.91 -15.91 -1.62
C LEU A 334 -8.49 -16.47 -1.63
N LEU A 335 -7.85 -16.60 -0.45
CA LEU A 335 -6.59 -17.31 -0.26
C LEU A 335 -6.53 -18.00 1.11
N LYS A 336 -5.64 -18.99 1.24
CA LYS A 336 -5.28 -19.58 2.54
C LYS A 336 -3.88 -19.12 2.92
N ILE A 337 -3.66 -18.82 4.20
CA ILE A 337 -2.36 -18.37 4.72
C ILE A 337 -1.66 -19.56 5.42
N PRO A 338 -0.63 -20.17 4.82
CA PRO A 338 0.17 -21.20 5.49
C PRO A 338 0.91 -20.64 6.70
N LYS A 339 1.11 -21.48 7.73
CA LYS A 339 1.97 -21.11 8.87
C LYS A 339 3.42 -20.86 8.45
N SER A 340 3.92 -21.63 7.47
CA SER A 340 5.27 -21.46 6.92
C SER A 340 5.43 -20.11 6.22
N PHE A 341 4.45 -19.68 5.41
CA PHE A 341 4.44 -18.33 4.83
C PHE A 341 4.57 -17.27 5.92
N LEU A 342 3.74 -17.33 6.97
CA LEU A 342 3.78 -16.34 8.04
C LEU A 342 5.14 -16.28 8.71
N TRP A 343 5.73 -17.43 9.02
CA TRP A 343 7.01 -17.49 9.68
C TRP A 343 8.10 -16.82 8.83
N PHE A 344 8.25 -17.24 7.57
CA PHE A 344 9.25 -16.65 6.67
C PHE A 344 8.99 -15.16 6.41
N PHE A 345 7.73 -14.78 6.19
CA PHE A 345 7.35 -13.39 5.92
C PHE A 345 7.67 -12.48 7.12
N LEU A 346 7.32 -12.89 8.34
CA LEU A 346 7.55 -12.10 9.55
C LEU A 346 9.03 -12.04 9.92
N VAL A 347 9.78 -13.13 9.79
CA VAL A 347 11.24 -13.11 10.00
C VAL A 347 11.90 -12.19 8.98
N ALA A 348 11.56 -12.31 7.69
CA ALA A 348 12.07 -11.44 6.64
C ALA A 348 11.77 -9.96 6.94
N PHE A 349 10.51 -9.65 7.25
CA PHE A 349 10.07 -8.30 7.56
C PHE A 349 10.79 -7.73 8.79
N ILE A 350 10.72 -8.39 9.94
CA ILE A 350 11.30 -7.86 11.19
C ILE A 350 12.80 -7.65 11.04
N THR A 351 13.52 -8.63 10.47
CA THR A 351 14.99 -8.56 10.39
C THR A 351 15.46 -7.53 9.37
N THR A 352 14.84 -7.45 8.19
CA THR A 352 15.22 -6.45 7.17
C THR A 352 14.81 -5.04 7.58
N GLU A 353 13.64 -4.85 8.18
CA GLU A 353 13.18 -3.56 8.68
C GLU A 353 14.09 -3.05 9.81
N ALA A 354 14.48 -3.94 10.74
CA ALA A 354 15.43 -3.61 11.80
C ALA A 354 16.78 -3.14 11.24
N LEU A 355 17.31 -3.80 10.20
CA LEU A 355 18.56 -3.39 9.56
C LEU A 355 18.42 -2.02 8.85
N ILE A 356 17.32 -1.79 8.12
CA ILE A 356 17.09 -0.52 7.41
C ILE A 356 17.05 0.64 8.41
N PHE A 357 16.28 0.51 9.50
CA PHE A 357 16.26 1.53 10.54
C PHE A 357 17.60 1.63 11.27
N TYR A 358 18.27 0.51 11.57
CA TYR A 358 19.60 0.52 12.18
C TYR A 358 20.58 1.39 11.40
N LYS A 359 20.60 1.28 10.06
CA LYS A 359 21.47 2.13 9.23
C LYS A 359 21.18 3.62 9.44
N ALA A 360 19.91 4.01 9.45
CA ALA A 360 19.51 5.40 9.70
C ALA A 360 19.94 5.86 11.11
N PHE A 361 19.70 5.05 12.15
CA PHE A 361 20.10 5.36 13.52
C PHE A 361 21.61 5.38 13.71
N ALA A 362 22.36 4.50 13.06
CA ALA A 362 23.82 4.46 13.16
C ALA A 362 24.43 5.73 12.59
N PHE A 363 23.95 6.21 11.44
CA PHE A 363 24.40 7.50 10.90
C PHE A 363 23.91 8.70 11.71
N TRP A 364 22.70 8.65 12.27
CA TRP A 364 22.17 9.74 13.09
C TRP A 364 22.91 9.90 14.42
N LEU A 365 23.18 8.80 15.12
CA LEU A 365 23.73 8.79 16.48
C LEU A 365 25.24 8.51 16.52
N GLY A 366 25.88 8.30 15.36
CA GLY A 366 27.30 7.95 15.28
C GLY A 366 27.63 6.56 15.83
N LEU A 367 26.71 5.60 15.72
CA LEU A 367 26.95 4.22 16.18
C LEU A 367 27.89 3.48 15.22
N PRO A 368 28.58 2.42 15.68
CA PRO A 368 29.41 1.58 14.83
C PRO A 368 28.64 1.03 13.63
N PHE A 369 29.24 1.06 12.43
CA PHE A 369 28.67 0.45 11.23
C PHE A 369 29.48 -0.79 10.85
N PHE A 370 28.82 -1.95 10.77
CA PHE A 370 29.51 -3.23 10.58
C PHE A 370 29.70 -3.55 9.08
N GLN A 371 30.85 -4.14 8.75
CA GLN A 371 31.31 -4.35 7.36
C GLN A 371 30.32 -5.18 6.52
N ASN A 372 29.73 -6.23 7.10
CA ASN A 372 28.86 -7.18 6.39
C ASN A 372 27.38 -6.74 6.29
N TYR A 373 27.07 -5.47 6.56
CA TYR A 373 25.69 -4.96 6.57
C TYR A 373 24.91 -5.26 5.28
N TYR A 374 25.47 -4.91 4.13
CA TYR A 374 24.77 -5.07 2.84
C TYR A 374 24.57 -6.54 2.47
N ILE A 375 25.54 -7.40 2.77
CA ILE A 375 25.46 -8.85 2.56
C ILE A 375 24.36 -9.44 3.43
N LEU A 376 24.35 -9.10 4.72
CA LEU A 376 23.34 -9.59 5.66
C LEU A 376 21.93 -9.17 5.23
N LEU A 377 21.75 -7.89 4.85
CA LEU A 377 20.48 -7.38 4.37
C LEU A 377 20.01 -8.10 3.08
N ALA A 378 20.92 -8.40 2.15
CA ALA A 378 20.61 -9.15 0.94
C ALA A 378 20.18 -10.59 1.25
N ILE A 379 20.91 -11.30 2.11
CA ILE A 379 20.60 -12.68 2.51
C ILE A 379 19.22 -12.75 3.19
N LEU A 380 18.95 -11.86 4.15
CA LEU A 380 17.66 -11.84 4.84
C LEU A 380 16.51 -11.47 3.90
N SER A 381 16.77 -10.63 2.88
CA SER A 381 15.77 -10.30 1.86
C SER A 381 15.35 -11.50 1.01
N CYS A 382 16.21 -12.53 0.85
CA CYS A 382 15.87 -13.77 0.14
C CYS A 382 14.73 -14.57 0.82
N LEU A 383 14.43 -14.30 2.08
CA LEU A 383 13.30 -14.92 2.77
C LEU A 383 11.93 -14.44 2.24
N PHE A 384 11.86 -13.23 1.64
CA PHE A 384 10.62 -12.75 1.02
C PHE A 384 10.16 -13.58 -0.17
N PRO A 385 10.98 -13.84 -1.23
CA PRO A 385 10.53 -14.69 -2.32
C PRO A 385 10.24 -16.13 -1.89
N ILE A 386 10.93 -16.66 -0.86
CA ILE A 386 10.58 -17.96 -0.27
C ILE A 386 9.17 -17.91 0.33
N ALA A 387 8.88 -16.91 1.18
CA ALA A 387 7.56 -16.73 1.77
C ALA A 387 6.49 -16.60 0.68
N VAL A 388 6.63 -15.62 -0.21
CA VAL A 388 5.63 -15.34 -1.26
C VAL A 388 5.48 -16.54 -2.21
N GLY A 389 6.55 -17.27 -2.51
CA GLY A 389 6.52 -18.51 -3.28
C GLY A 389 5.66 -19.59 -2.62
N ILE A 390 5.82 -19.82 -1.31
CA ILE A 390 4.97 -20.74 -0.54
C ILE A 390 3.49 -20.35 -0.67
N LEU A 391 3.19 -19.06 -0.53
CA LEU A 391 1.82 -18.55 -0.62
C LEU A 391 1.25 -18.74 -2.04
N PHE A 392 2.05 -18.43 -3.07
CA PHE A 392 1.70 -18.56 -4.48
C PHE A 392 1.44 -20.00 -4.89
N PHE A 393 2.35 -20.93 -4.60
CA PHE A 393 2.17 -22.35 -4.96
C PHE A 393 1.02 -23.00 -4.21
N ASN A 394 0.78 -22.62 -2.95
CA ASN A 394 -0.41 -23.05 -2.23
C ASN A 394 -1.70 -22.56 -2.90
N GLN A 395 -1.72 -21.30 -3.35
CA GLN A 395 -2.85 -20.73 -4.07
C GLN A 395 -3.11 -21.47 -5.40
N ILE A 396 -2.07 -21.75 -6.18
CA ILE A 396 -2.18 -22.52 -7.42
C ILE A 396 -2.71 -23.93 -7.16
N LYS A 397 -2.14 -24.65 -6.17
CA LYS A 397 -2.61 -25.99 -5.79
C LYS A 397 -4.09 -25.99 -5.42
N SER A 398 -4.56 -24.92 -4.75
CA SER A 398 -5.98 -24.78 -4.41
C SER A 398 -6.91 -24.67 -5.63
N PHE A 399 -6.42 -24.23 -6.79
CA PHE A 399 -7.21 -24.17 -8.02
C PHE A 399 -7.43 -25.56 -8.60
N TYR A 400 -6.35 -26.34 -8.72
CA TYR A 400 -6.39 -27.70 -9.25
C TYR A 400 -7.26 -28.64 -8.42
N LEU A 401 -7.36 -28.42 -7.11
CA LEU A 401 -8.20 -29.21 -6.21
C LEU A 401 -9.67 -28.73 -6.16
N SER A 402 -10.01 -27.64 -6.84
CA SER A 402 -11.36 -27.04 -6.83
C SER A 402 -12.07 -27.08 -8.19
N THR A 403 -11.35 -27.54 -9.21
CA THR A 403 -11.87 -28.03 -10.50
C THR A 403 -12.00 -29.53 -10.41
#